data_AF-A0A1W5ZY23-F1
#
_entry.id   AF-A0A1W5ZY23-F1
#
_cell.length_a   1.000
_cell.length_b   1.000
_cell.length_c   1.000
_cell.angle_alpha   90.00
_cell.angle_beta   90.00
_cell.angle_gamma   90.00
#
_symmetry.space_group_name_H-M   'P 1'
#
loop_
_entity.id
_entity.type
_entity.pdbx_description
1 polymer ?
#
loop_
_entity_poly.entity_id
_entity_poly.type
_entity_poly.pdbx_seq_one_letter_code
_entity_poly.pdbx_strand_id
1 'polypeptide(L)'
;MTEKQLLYVNLGGVIAFSLFMLLSFATAEAETAHRVIIVISEVLGGLTLISAIISLSYIKSEQRFVPISIIAFLIAWLIYAIGYEVGIDETTKYSWIWFISLYIILFAGFYIIRNCYKKVLGYYKLLPPFLLFLNGMLFVFLLFIHIWWQLPFSG
;
A
#
# COMPACT_ATOMS: atom_id res chain seq x y z
N MET A 1 23.39 10.96 6.06
CA MET A 1 22.29 10.17 6.65
C MET A 1 22.80 8.75 6.84
N THR A 2 22.66 8.16 8.03
CA THR A 2 23.15 6.80 8.30
C THR A 2 22.14 5.75 7.82
N GLU A 3 22.60 4.54 7.54
CA GLU A 3 21.72 3.41 7.17
C GLU A 3 20.61 3.19 8.20
N LYS A 4 20.93 3.27 9.50
CA LYS A 4 19.95 3.16 10.58
C LYS A 4 18.88 4.25 10.51
N GLN A 5 19.26 5.49 10.21
CA GLN A 5 18.30 6.60 10.06
C GLN A 5 17.35 6.35 8.89
N LEU A 6 17.86 5.86 7.75
CA LEU A 6 17.00 5.50 6.61
C LEU A 6 16.02 4.38 6.96
N LEU A 7 16.46 3.35 7.68
CA LEU A 7 15.57 2.28 8.13
C LEU A 7 14.48 2.78 9.08
N TYR A 8 14.82 3.70 10.00
CA TYR A 8 13.82 4.29 10.89
C TYR A 8 12.83 5.19 10.17
N VAL A 9 13.28 5.99 9.19
CA VAL A 9 12.38 6.83 8.38
C VAL A 9 11.41 5.95 7.58
N ASN A 10 11.90 4.88 6.95
CA ASN A 10 11.05 3.92 6.25
C ASN A 10 10.03 3.25 7.17
N LEU A 11 10.48 2.79 8.34
CA LEU A 11 9.59 2.14 9.31
C LEU A 11 8.52 3.11 9.83
N GLY A 12 8.94 4.32 10.24
CA GLY A 12 8.04 5.36 10.73
C GLY A 12 7.05 5.81 9.66
N GLY A 13 7.50 5.95 8.41
CA GLY A 13 6.64 6.29 7.28
C GLY A 13 5.55 5.26 7.03
N VAL A 14 5.92 3.97 7.00
CA VAL A 14 4.94 2.88 6.86
C VAL A 14 3.96 2.84 8.03
N ILE A 15 4.43 2.99 9.26
CA ILE A 15 3.56 3.00 10.44
C ILE A 15 2.58 4.18 10.36
N ALA A 16 3.07 5.38 10.03
CA ALA A 16 2.23 6.55 9.89
C ALA A 16 1.19 6.36 8.77
N PHE A 17 1.61 5.94 7.57
CA PHE A 17 0.71 5.60 6.47
C PHE A 17 -0.37 4.60 6.91
N SER A 18 0.03 3.50 7.55
CA SER A 18 -0.89 2.44 7.99
C SER A 18 -1.89 2.95 9.03
N LEU A 19 -1.45 3.79 9.97
CA LEU A 19 -2.33 4.38 10.99
C LEU A 19 -3.35 5.32 10.36
N PHE A 20 -2.94 6.21 9.45
CA PHE A 20 -3.88 7.12 8.78
C PHE A 20 -4.82 6.40 7.82
N MET A 21 -4.35 5.34 7.14
CA MET A 21 -5.22 4.44 6.39
C MET A 21 -6.27 3.77 7.27
N LEU A 22 -5.91 3.30 8.47
CA LEU A 22 -6.87 2.69 9.39
C LEU A 22 -7.84 3.72 9.97
N LEU A 23 -7.35 4.93 10.27
CA LEU A 23 -8.18 6.04 10.75
C LEU A 23 -9.20 6.50 9.70
N SER A 24 -8.90 6.40 8.40
CA SER A 24 -9.86 6.81 7.36
C SER A 24 -11.15 6.00 7.43
N PHE A 25 -11.07 4.71 7.78
CA PHE A 25 -12.23 3.86 8.02
C PHE A 25 -13.01 4.29 9.27
N ALA A 26 -12.33 4.71 10.33
CA ALA A 26 -12.98 5.18 11.56
C ALA A 26 -13.72 6.52 11.36
N THR A 27 -13.28 7.34 10.41
CA THR A 27 -13.89 8.64 10.12
C THR A 27 -14.80 8.65 8.91
N ALA A 28 -15.14 7.49 8.34
CA ALA A 28 -15.93 7.40 7.10
C ALA A 28 -17.27 8.15 7.16
N GLU A 29 -17.89 8.22 8.33
CA GLU A 29 -19.17 8.92 8.56
C GLU A 29 -19.02 10.46 8.66
N ALA A 30 -17.81 10.99 8.79
CA ALA A 30 -17.54 12.42 8.94
C ALA A 30 -16.81 12.96 7.70
N GLU A 31 -17.57 13.37 6.68
CA GLU A 31 -17.08 13.72 5.34
C GLU A 31 -15.83 14.62 5.33
N THR A 32 -15.82 15.71 6.10
CA THR A 32 -14.68 16.64 6.16
C THR A 32 -13.44 16.02 6.82
N ALA A 33 -13.62 15.30 7.92
CA ALA A 33 -12.52 14.61 8.60
C ALA A 33 -11.97 13.44 7.77
N HIS A 34 -12.85 12.68 7.12
CA HIS A 34 -12.51 11.59 6.23
C HIS A 34 -11.62 12.06 5.08
N ARG A 35 -12.03 13.11 4.39
CA ARG A 35 -11.27 13.67 3.27
C ARG A 35 -9.88 14.14 3.68
N VAL A 36 -9.76 14.81 4.83
CA VAL A 36 -8.46 15.25 5.36
C VAL A 36 -7.56 14.06 5.67
N ILE A 37 -8.10 13.01 6.30
CA ILE A 37 -7.32 11.82 6.65
C ILE A 37 -6.85 11.06 5.41
N ILE A 38 -7.68 10.95 4.37
CA ILE A 38 -7.29 10.37 3.08
C ILE A 38 -6.10 11.13 2.50
N VAL A 39 -6.20 12.46 2.37
CA VAL A 39 -5.13 13.29 1.80
C VAL A 39 -3.83 13.16 2.61
N ILE A 40 -3.91 13.14 3.94
CA ILE A 40 -2.73 12.92 4.79
C ILE A 40 -2.13 11.55 4.52
N SER A 41 -2.97 10.51 4.40
CA SER A 41 -2.51 9.16 4.09
C SER A 41 -1.80 9.09 2.74
N GLU A 42 -2.35 9.72 1.71
CA GLU A 42 -1.75 9.76 0.37
C GLU A 42 -0.40 10.48 0.36
N VAL A 43 -0.30 11.63 1.03
CA VAL A 43 0.96 12.37 1.16
C VAL A 43 2.01 11.55 1.90
N LEU A 44 1.63 10.92 3.03
CA LEU A 44 2.53 10.06 3.79
C LEU A 44 2.95 8.82 2.99
N GLY A 45 2.02 8.20 2.27
CA GLY A 45 2.29 7.07 1.38
C GLY A 45 3.27 7.43 0.28
N GLY A 46 3.05 8.57 -0.39
CA GLY A 46 3.95 9.09 -1.43
C GLY A 46 5.35 9.41 -0.90
N LEU A 47 5.45 10.13 0.23
CA LEU A 47 6.73 10.43 0.86
C LEU A 47 7.46 9.16 1.31
N THR A 48 6.73 8.18 1.84
CA THR A 48 7.30 6.89 2.26
C THR A 48 7.81 6.10 1.05
N LEU A 49 7.08 6.11 -0.07
CA LEU A 49 7.51 5.47 -1.31
C LEU A 49 8.80 6.10 -1.85
N ILE A 50 8.86 7.43 -1.89
CA ILE A 50 10.07 8.18 -2.30
C ILE A 50 11.24 7.83 -1.38
N SER A 51 11.02 7.84 -0.06
CA SER A 51 12.04 7.48 0.93
C SER A 51 12.56 6.05 0.73
N ALA A 52 11.67 5.10 0.47
CA ALA A 52 12.02 3.71 0.24
C ALA A 52 12.84 3.54 -1.06
N ILE A 53 12.46 4.23 -2.14
CA ILE A 53 13.22 4.25 -3.41
C ILE A 53 14.62 4.82 -3.19
N ILE A 54 14.72 5.98 -2.53
CA ILE A 54 16.01 6.60 -2.20
C ILE A 54 16.87 5.63 -1.37
N SER A 55 16.26 4.94 -0.40
CA SER A 55 16.96 4.02 0.50
C SER A 55 17.60 2.83 -0.23
N LEU A 56 17.09 2.40 -1.39
CA LEU A 56 17.74 1.35 -2.19
C LEU A 56 19.13 1.76 -2.73
N SER A 57 19.33 3.05 -2.97
CA SER A 57 20.62 3.56 -3.44
C SER A 57 21.67 3.60 -2.33
N TYR A 58 21.25 3.79 -1.07
CA TYR A 58 22.16 3.97 0.07
C TYR A 58 22.33 2.72 0.94
N ILE A 59 21.33 1.85 1.07
CA ILE A 59 21.40 0.63 1.89
C ILE A 59 21.97 -0.51 1.04
N LYS A 60 23.22 -0.90 1.33
CA LYS A 60 23.91 -2.00 0.61
C LYS A 60 23.88 -3.34 1.37
N SER A 61 23.48 -3.32 2.64
CA SER A 61 23.37 -4.53 3.46
C SER A 61 22.12 -5.36 3.09
N GLU A 62 21.96 -6.52 3.73
CA GLU A 62 20.73 -7.33 3.66
C GLU A 62 19.49 -6.56 4.16
N GLN A 63 19.65 -5.43 4.86
CA GLN A 63 18.52 -4.57 5.23
C GLN A 63 17.88 -3.87 4.01
N ARG A 64 18.49 -3.91 2.81
CA ARG A 64 17.85 -3.41 1.59
C ARG A 64 16.51 -4.10 1.27
N PHE A 65 16.27 -5.30 1.80
CA PHE A 65 14.98 -5.99 1.63
C PHE A 65 13.84 -5.32 2.41
N VAL A 66 14.14 -4.46 3.37
CA VAL A 66 13.16 -3.60 4.06
C VAL A 66 12.53 -2.62 3.06
N PRO A 67 13.26 -1.66 2.45
CA PRO A 67 12.67 -0.74 1.48
C PRO A 67 12.07 -1.45 0.25
N ILE A 68 12.63 -2.58 -0.20
CA ILE A 68 12.01 -3.38 -1.29
C ILE A 68 10.60 -3.83 -0.90
N SER A 69 10.41 -4.36 0.32
CA SER A 69 9.09 -4.80 0.79
C SER A 69 8.09 -3.64 0.90
N ILE A 70 8.57 -2.45 1.29
CA ILE A 70 7.75 -1.23 1.38
C ILE A 70 7.31 -0.76 0.00
N ILE A 71 8.22 -0.74 -0.97
CA ILE A 71 7.91 -0.37 -2.36
C ILE A 71 6.88 -1.34 -2.94
N ALA A 72 7.09 -2.64 -2.78
CA ALA A 72 6.16 -3.67 -3.27
C ALA A 72 4.76 -3.53 -2.67
N PHE A 73 4.66 -3.10 -1.42
CA PHE A 73 3.40 -2.80 -0.75
C PHE A 73 2.77 -1.51 -1.28
N LEU A 74 3.51 -0.39 -1.30
CA LEU A 74 2.98 0.94 -1.65
C LEU A 74 2.60 1.08 -3.12
N ILE A 75 3.22 0.33 -4.05
CA ILE A 75 2.85 0.37 -5.46
C ILE A 75 1.40 -0.07 -5.67
N ALA A 76 0.93 -1.11 -4.95
CA ALA A 76 -0.46 -1.57 -5.06
C ALA A 76 -1.43 -0.48 -4.58
N TRP A 77 -1.12 0.16 -3.45
CA TRP A 77 -1.90 1.29 -2.92
C TRP A 77 -1.89 2.51 -3.84
N LEU A 78 -0.74 2.83 -4.44
CA LEU A 78 -0.62 3.94 -5.36
C LEU A 78 -1.53 3.76 -6.58
N ILE A 79 -1.55 2.57 -7.18
CA ILE A 79 -2.38 2.31 -8.37
C ILE A 79 -3.86 2.30 -8.02
N TYR A 80 -4.21 1.82 -6.84
CA TYR A 80 -5.57 1.92 -6.32
C TYR A 80 -5.99 3.39 -6.16
N ALA A 81 -5.17 4.21 -5.49
CA ALA A 81 -5.44 5.63 -5.29
C ALA A 81 -5.55 6.41 -6.61
N ILE A 82 -4.68 6.14 -7.59
CA ILE A 82 -4.77 6.73 -8.94
C ILE A 82 -6.09 6.35 -9.60
N GLY A 83 -6.53 5.09 -9.51
CA GLY A 83 -7.82 4.67 -10.07
C GLY A 83 -9.00 5.41 -9.44
N TYR A 84 -8.97 5.57 -8.13
CA TYR A 84 -9.97 6.34 -7.39
C TYR A 84 -9.99 7.82 -7.83
N GLU A 85 -8.84 8.49 -7.91
CA GLU A 85 -8.76 9.91 -8.29
C GLU A 85 -9.10 10.19 -9.76
N VAL A 86 -8.83 9.23 -10.65
CA VAL A 86 -9.27 9.33 -12.06
C VAL A 86 -10.78 9.08 -12.21
N GLY A 87 -11.46 8.66 -11.13
CA GLY A 87 -12.90 8.42 -11.12
C GLY A 87 -13.27 7.08 -11.76
N ILE A 88 -12.41 6.06 -11.66
CA ILE A 88 -12.78 4.71 -12.08
C ILE A 88 -13.88 4.20 -11.14
N ASP A 89 -15.05 3.96 -11.72
CA ASP A 89 -16.26 3.52 -11.05
C ASP A 89 -16.93 2.34 -11.78
N GLU A 90 -18.10 1.92 -11.30
CA GLU A 90 -18.89 0.83 -11.91
C GLU A 90 -19.35 1.15 -13.34
N THR A 91 -19.51 2.43 -13.68
CA THR A 91 -19.97 2.88 -14.99
C THR A 91 -18.84 2.96 -16.02
N THR A 92 -17.59 2.93 -15.55
CA THR A 92 -16.39 3.03 -16.37
C THR A 92 -16.28 1.84 -17.31
N LYS A 93 -16.26 2.11 -18.61
CA LYS A 93 -16.07 1.06 -19.64
C LYS A 93 -14.76 0.32 -19.40
N TYR A 94 -14.84 -1.01 -19.40
CA TYR A 94 -13.69 -1.90 -19.18
C TYR A 94 -13.01 -1.75 -17.81
N SER A 95 -13.75 -1.39 -16.75
CA SER A 95 -13.28 -1.36 -15.35
C SER A 95 -12.63 -2.68 -14.89
N TRP A 96 -13.00 -3.82 -15.49
CA TRP A 96 -12.36 -5.12 -15.25
C TRP A 96 -10.85 -5.12 -15.54
N ILE A 97 -10.35 -4.33 -16.51
CA ILE A 97 -8.91 -4.23 -16.82
C ILE A 97 -8.14 -3.65 -15.62
N TRP A 98 -8.73 -2.66 -14.95
CA TRP A 98 -8.16 -2.04 -13.77
C TRP A 98 -8.07 -3.05 -12.61
N PHE A 99 -9.14 -3.82 -12.36
CA PHE A 99 -9.11 -4.88 -11.34
C PHE A 99 -8.07 -5.96 -11.64
N ILE A 100 -7.99 -6.45 -12.88
CA ILE A 100 -6.97 -7.43 -13.27
C ILE A 100 -5.56 -6.88 -13.05
N SER A 101 -5.32 -5.63 -13.44
CA SER A 101 -4.02 -4.97 -13.23
C SER A 101 -3.66 -4.90 -11.74
N LEU A 102 -4.61 -4.50 -10.89
CA LEU A 102 -4.42 -4.47 -9.45
C LEU A 102 -4.16 -5.86 -8.85
N TYR A 103 -4.87 -6.90 -9.31
CA TYR A 103 -4.64 -8.26 -8.82
C TYR A 103 -3.26 -8.78 -9.17
N ILE A 104 -2.79 -8.56 -10.41
CA ILE A 104 -1.43 -8.93 -10.83
C ILE A 104 -0.39 -8.28 -9.91
N ILE A 105 -0.57 -6.99 -9.62
CA ILE A 105 0.35 -6.22 -8.79
C ILE A 105 0.28 -6.66 -7.33
N LEU A 106 -0.91 -6.97 -6.81
CA LEU A 106 -1.08 -7.52 -5.47
C LEU A 106 -0.41 -8.88 -5.33
N PHE A 107 -0.59 -9.79 -6.28
CA PHE A 107 0.09 -11.10 -6.28
C PHE A 107 1.60 -10.95 -6.36
N ALA A 108 2.11 -10.07 -7.22
CA ALA A 108 3.52 -9.72 -7.26
C ALA A 108 4.00 -9.16 -5.90
N GLY A 109 3.21 -8.28 -5.28
CA GLY A 109 3.46 -7.73 -3.96
C GLY A 109 3.57 -8.82 -2.88
N PHE A 110 2.59 -9.72 -2.80
CA PHE A 110 2.63 -10.87 -1.87
C PHE A 110 3.90 -11.71 -2.06
N TYR A 111 4.25 -12.02 -3.31
CA TYR A 111 5.43 -12.80 -3.63
C TYR A 111 6.73 -12.09 -3.22
N ILE A 112 6.88 -10.81 -3.57
CA ILE A 112 8.07 -10.01 -3.26
C ILE A 112 8.23 -9.82 -1.75
N ILE A 113 7.16 -9.42 -1.04
CA ILE A 113 7.21 -9.18 0.41
C ILE A 113 7.52 -10.49 1.16
N ARG A 114 6.93 -11.62 0.75
CA ARG A 114 7.24 -12.95 1.31
C ARG A 114 8.71 -13.34 1.09
N ASN A 115 9.28 -13.01 -0.06
CA ASN A 115 10.69 -13.27 -0.32
C ASN A 115 11.61 -12.35 0.52
N CYS A 116 11.20 -11.09 0.74
CA CYS A 116 11.92 -10.17 1.62
C CYS A 116 11.95 -10.67 3.06
N TYR A 117 10.86 -11.24 3.58
CA TYR A 117 10.80 -11.81 4.93
C TYR A 117 11.92 -12.83 5.22
N LYS A 118 12.30 -13.64 4.22
CA LYS A 118 13.36 -14.65 4.37
C LYS A 118 14.76 -14.04 4.51
N LYS A 119 14.94 -12.80 4.04
CA LYS A 119 16.25 -12.13 3.93
C LYS A 119 16.43 -11.00 4.95
N VAL A 120 15.36 -10.41 5.45
CA VAL A 120 15.43 -9.38 6.49
C VAL A 120 15.87 -9.99 7.83
N LEU A 121 16.84 -9.34 8.48
CA LEU A 121 17.44 -9.77 9.74
C LEU A 121 17.00 -8.89 10.92
N GLY A 122 16.97 -9.49 12.11
CA GLY A 122 16.73 -8.77 13.38
C GLY A 122 15.32 -8.22 13.53
N TYR A 123 15.21 -7.09 14.23
CA TYR A 123 13.92 -6.48 14.60
C TYR A 123 13.05 -6.07 13.41
N TYR A 124 13.65 -5.76 12.25
CA TYR A 124 12.92 -5.37 11.05
C TYR A 124 12.16 -6.52 10.37
N LYS A 125 12.38 -7.77 10.81
CA LYS A 125 11.74 -8.97 10.25
C LYS A 125 10.22 -9.00 10.46
N LEU A 126 9.69 -8.22 11.42
CA LEU A 126 8.25 -8.06 11.65
C LEU A 126 7.57 -7.18 10.60
N LEU A 127 8.32 -6.33 9.88
CA LEU A 127 7.74 -5.42 8.90
C LEU A 127 7.13 -6.16 7.70
N PRO A 128 7.81 -7.10 7.02
CA PRO A 128 7.19 -7.78 5.87
C PRO A 128 5.89 -8.55 6.22
N PRO A 129 5.79 -9.31 7.34
CA PRO A 129 4.52 -9.90 7.77
C PRO A 129 3.41 -8.88 8.01
N PHE A 130 3.72 -7.74 8.64
CA PHE A 130 2.77 -6.65 8.83
C PHE A 130 2.28 -6.08 7.49
N LEU A 131 3.20 -5.85 6.55
CA LEU A 131 2.86 -5.41 5.19
C LEU A 131 2.01 -6.43 4.44
N LEU A 132 2.30 -7.74 4.58
CA LEU A 132 1.47 -8.80 3.99
C LEU A 132 0.03 -8.76 4.53
N PHE A 133 -0.14 -8.50 5.83
CA PHE A 133 -1.47 -8.37 6.44
C PHE A 133 -2.24 -7.18 5.84
N LEU A 134 -1.63 -6.00 5.76
CA LEU A 134 -2.26 -4.82 5.13
C LEU A 134 -2.56 -5.04 3.64
N ASN A 135 -1.65 -5.69 2.91
CA ASN A 135 -1.85 -6.04 1.50
C ASN A 135 -3.00 -7.04 1.33
N GLY A 136 -3.15 -7.95 2.30
CA GLY A 136 -4.30 -8.86 2.43
C GLY A 136 -5.63 -8.11 2.59
N MET A 137 -5.66 -7.08 3.44
CA MET A 137 -6.86 -6.26 3.59
C MET A 137 -7.24 -5.55 2.29
N LEU A 138 -6.27 -4.95 1.58
CA LEU A 138 -6.52 -4.35 0.26
C LEU A 138 -7.06 -5.37 -0.74
N PHE A 139 -6.50 -6.58 -0.77
CA PHE A 139 -6.97 -7.64 -1.66
C PHE A 139 -8.43 -8.03 -1.39
N VAL A 140 -8.80 -8.24 -0.12
CA VAL A 140 -10.18 -8.56 0.26
C VAL A 140 -11.12 -7.41 -0.09
N PHE A 141 -10.70 -6.17 0.17
CA PHE A 141 -11.46 -4.98 -0.17
C PHE A 141 -11.71 -4.85 -1.68
N LEU A 142 -10.69 -5.09 -2.52
CA LEU A 142 -10.85 -5.08 -3.97
C LEU A 142 -11.72 -6.22 -4.50
N LEU A 143 -11.64 -7.40 -3.90
CA LEU A 143 -12.55 -8.49 -4.23
C LEU A 143 -14.00 -8.10 -3.95
N PHE A 144 -14.25 -7.47 -2.80
CA PHE A 144 -15.58 -7.00 -2.44
C PHE A 144 -16.11 -5.97 -3.45
N ILE A 145 -15.34 -4.92 -3.76
CA ILE A 145 -15.76 -3.90 -4.75
C ILE A 145 -16.00 -4.53 -6.11
N HIS A 146 -15.09 -5.39 -6.58
CA HIS A 146 -15.23 -5.99 -7.91
C HIS A 146 -16.50 -6.85 -8.01
N ILE A 147 -16.79 -7.67 -7.00
CA ILE A 147 -18.03 -8.45 -6.95
C ILE A 147 -19.24 -7.51 -6.88
N TRP A 148 -19.18 -6.47 -6.04
CA TRP A 148 -20.26 -5.50 -5.86
C TRP A 148 -20.64 -4.82 -7.19
N TRP A 149 -19.66 -4.35 -7.97
CA TRP A 149 -19.89 -3.72 -9.27
C TRP A 149 -20.45 -4.68 -10.33
N GLN A 150 -20.36 -5.99 -10.12
CA GLN A 150 -20.89 -7.01 -11.04
C GLN A 150 -22.27 -7.54 -10.63
N LEU A 151 -22.80 -7.13 -9.47
CA LEU A 151 -24.13 -7.56 -9.05
C LEU A 151 -25.21 -6.89 -9.92
N PRO A 152 -26.30 -7.59 -10.26
CA PRO A 152 -27.36 -7.08 -11.14
C PRO A 152 -28.22 -5.96 -10.52
N PHE A 153 -27.81 -5.42 -9.38
CA PHE A 153 -28.50 -4.34 -8.65
C PHE A 153 -27.88 -2.95 -8.89
N SER A 154 -26.78 -2.86 -9.64
CA SER A 154 -26.08 -1.61 -10.00
C SER A 154 -26.54 -1.00 -11.34
N GLY A 155 -27.76 -1.34 -11.80
CA GLY A 155 -28.36 -0.82 -13.03
C GLY A 155 -29.71 -0.16 -12.78
#